data_AF-A0AAV1TLE2-F1
#
_entry.id   AF-A0AAV1TLE2-F1
#
_cell.length_a   1.000
_cell.length_b   1.000
_cell.length_c   1.000
_cell.angle_alpha   90.00
_cell.angle_beta   90.00
_cell.angle_gamma   90.00
#
_symmetry.space_group_name_H-M   'P 1'
#
loop_
_entity.id
_entity.type
_entity.pdbx_description
1 polymer ?
#
loop_
_entity_poly.entity_id
_entity_poly.type
_entity_poly.pdbx_seq_one_letter_code
_entity_poly.pdbx_strand_id
1 'polypeptide(L)'
;MLMHRIAALSVACLSLPVTVAFAKKSDRTGWYSCPDKTFSDQGPSSGIIAECLIYKAPLCYPGICEALPSVEPTVDIFVKRYPATSGDPATASNVWFVAGGPGFSSSSSTLF
;
A
#
# COMPACT_ATOMS: atom_id res chain seq x y z
N MET A 1 -25.54 -49.15 50.45
CA MET A 1 -25.62 -47.67 50.56
C MET A 1 -24.20 -47.12 50.71
N LEU A 2 -23.53 -46.78 49.61
CA LEU A 2 -22.32 -45.93 49.62
C LEU A 2 -22.19 -45.26 48.24
N MET A 3 -22.98 -44.22 48.02
CA MET A 3 -22.91 -43.41 46.79
C MET A 3 -21.72 -42.45 46.93
N HIS A 4 -20.64 -42.72 46.20
CA HIS A 4 -19.52 -41.79 46.08
C HIS A 4 -19.95 -40.61 45.22
N ARG A 5 -20.06 -39.42 45.82
CA ARG A 5 -20.37 -38.18 45.11
C ARG A 5 -19.09 -37.65 44.46
N ILE A 6 -18.98 -37.77 43.14
CA ILE A 6 -17.94 -37.09 42.36
C ILE A 6 -18.42 -35.67 42.10
N ALA A 7 -17.74 -34.67 42.68
CA ALA A 7 -17.97 -33.27 42.39
C ALA A 7 -17.21 -32.88 41.12
N ALA A 8 -17.92 -32.57 40.04
CA ALA A 8 -17.32 -32.04 38.82
C ALA A 8 -17.01 -30.54 39.03
N LEU A 9 -15.74 -30.16 39.07
CA LEU A 9 -15.33 -28.75 39.00
C LEU A 9 -15.42 -28.28 37.55
N SER A 10 -16.45 -27.52 37.23
CA SER A 10 -16.58 -26.81 35.97
C SER A 10 -15.60 -25.63 35.93
N VAL A 11 -14.55 -25.75 35.10
CA VAL A 11 -13.61 -24.66 34.81
C VAL A 11 -14.31 -23.64 33.91
N ALA A 12 -14.71 -22.51 34.46
CA ALA A 12 -15.25 -21.39 33.69
C ALA A 12 -14.10 -20.70 32.94
N CYS A 13 -14.00 -20.95 31.63
CA CYS A 13 -13.04 -20.28 30.76
C CYS A 13 -13.53 -18.83 30.52
N LEU A 14 -13.00 -17.88 31.29
CA LEU A 14 -13.23 -16.46 31.09
C LEU A 14 -12.56 -16.06 29.77
N SER A 15 -13.33 -16.08 28.67
CA SER A 15 -12.88 -15.57 27.38
C SER A 15 -12.83 -14.05 27.43
N LEU A 16 -11.63 -13.48 27.58
CA LEU A 16 -11.44 -12.06 27.28
C LEU A 16 -11.61 -11.87 25.77
N PRO A 17 -12.45 -10.93 25.29
CA PRO A 17 -12.49 -10.59 23.89
C PRO A 17 -11.15 -9.96 23.50
N VAL A 18 -10.32 -10.70 22.76
CA VAL A 18 -9.13 -10.14 22.11
C VAL A 18 -9.64 -9.26 20.98
N THR A 19 -9.77 -7.96 21.22
CA THR A 19 -10.00 -6.98 20.15
C THR A 19 -8.72 -6.86 19.33
N VAL A 20 -8.69 -7.57 18.20
CA VAL A 20 -7.66 -7.37 17.17
C VAL A 20 -7.95 -6.03 16.49
N ALA A 21 -7.12 -5.03 16.76
CA ALA A 21 -7.16 -3.78 16.04
C ALA A 21 -6.64 -4.01 14.61
N PHE A 22 -7.55 -4.18 13.66
CA PHE A 22 -7.18 -4.10 12.25
C PHE A 22 -6.77 -2.65 11.96
N ALA A 23 -5.51 -2.45 11.62
CA ALA A 23 -5.07 -1.18 11.07
C ALA A 23 -5.88 -0.91 9.80
N LYS A 24 -6.79 0.07 9.85
CA LYS A 24 -7.53 0.53 8.68
C LYS A 24 -6.50 1.04 7.67
N LYS A 25 -6.23 0.29 6.61
CA LYS A 25 -5.37 0.72 5.50
C LYS A 25 -5.97 2.01 4.96
N SER A 26 -5.33 3.14 5.29
CA SER A 26 -5.72 4.46 4.84
C SER A 26 -5.73 4.44 3.32
N ASP A 27 -6.92 4.55 2.74
CA ASP A 27 -7.08 4.76 1.32
C ASP A 27 -6.68 6.22 1.05
N ARG A 28 -5.37 6.46 0.91
CA ARG A 28 -4.82 7.77 0.53
C ARG A 28 -5.20 8.01 -0.93
N THR A 29 -6.42 8.48 -1.12
CA THR A 29 -6.99 8.88 -2.40
C THR A 29 -6.44 10.26 -2.78
N GLY A 30 -5.20 10.30 -3.25
CA GLY A 30 -4.65 11.55 -3.78
C GLY A 30 -3.13 11.63 -3.77
N TRP A 31 -2.64 12.60 -4.52
CA TRP A 31 -1.24 12.99 -4.54
C TRP A 31 -0.84 13.60 -3.19
N TYR A 32 0.31 13.21 -2.67
CA TYR A 32 0.91 13.80 -1.47
C TYR A 32 2.36 14.19 -1.74
N SER A 33 2.83 15.26 -1.10
CA SER A 33 4.22 15.70 -1.22
C SER A 33 5.18 14.61 -0.73
N CYS A 34 6.22 14.35 -1.49
CA CYS A 34 7.27 13.39 -1.17
C CYS A 34 8.65 13.92 -1.58
N PRO A 35 9.76 13.34 -1.06
CA PRO A 35 11.09 13.73 -1.47
C PRO A 35 11.32 13.49 -2.98
N ASP A 36 12.08 14.37 -3.62
CA ASP A 36 12.45 14.26 -5.03
C ASP A 36 13.41 13.09 -5.31
N LYS A 37 14.19 12.68 -4.30
CA LYS A 37 15.01 11.47 -4.30
C LYS A 37 14.35 10.37 -3.49
N THR A 38 14.21 9.18 -4.08
CA THR A 38 13.54 8.05 -3.42
C THR A 38 14.47 7.25 -2.52
N PHE A 39 15.76 7.19 -2.84
CA PHE A 39 16.76 6.45 -2.09
C PHE A 39 17.79 7.38 -1.46
N SER A 40 18.26 7.02 -0.27
CA SER A 40 19.17 7.84 0.54
C SER A 40 20.57 7.97 -0.06
N ASP A 41 20.95 7.10 -0.99
CA ASP A 41 22.24 7.11 -1.68
C ASP A 41 22.29 8.07 -2.89
N GLN A 42 21.14 8.64 -3.28
CA GLN A 42 21.05 9.61 -4.40
C GLN A 42 21.53 11.03 -4.03
N GLY A 43 22.06 11.23 -2.82
CA GLY A 43 22.50 12.52 -2.32
C GLY A 43 21.36 13.42 -1.83
N PRO A 44 21.63 14.71 -1.57
CA PRO A 44 20.64 15.63 -1.04
C PRO A 44 19.55 15.96 -2.07
N SER A 45 18.44 16.49 -1.57
CA SER A 45 17.34 16.99 -2.41
C SER A 45 17.84 18.03 -3.41
N SER A 46 17.34 17.94 -4.64
CA SER A 46 17.55 18.92 -5.70
C SER A 46 16.58 20.11 -5.60
N GLY A 47 15.69 20.15 -4.59
CA GLY A 47 14.70 21.21 -4.41
C GLY A 47 13.51 21.13 -5.37
N ILE A 48 13.41 20.07 -6.18
CA ILE A 48 12.30 19.85 -7.11
C ILE A 48 11.09 19.38 -6.31
N ILE A 49 9.90 19.91 -6.61
CA ILE A 49 8.65 19.46 -6.01
C ILE A 49 8.26 18.11 -6.62
N ALA A 50 8.21 17.07 -5.78
CA ALA A 50 7.71 15.76 -6.15
C ALA A 50 6.42 15.43 -5.40
N GLU A 51 5.53 14.73 -6.11
CA GLU A 51 4.29 14.22 -5.56
C GLU A 51 4.21 12.71 -5.77
N CYS A 52 3.69 12.01 -4.77
CA CYS A 52 3.59 10.57 -4.77
C CYS A 52 2.14 10.12 -4.55
N LEU A 53 1.83 8.93 -5.04
CA LEU A 53 0.53 8.27 -4.92
C LEU A 53 0.75 6.77 -4.80
N ILE A 54 -0.09 6.09 -4.01
CA ILE A 54 -0.24 4.64 -4.06
C ILE A 54 -1.56 4.34 -4.76
N TYR A 55 -1.48 3.75 -5.94
CA TYR A 55 -2.64 3.27 -6.68
C TYR A 55 -2.86 1.79 -6.40
N LYS A 56 -4.06 1.42 -5.98
CA LYS A 56 -4.44 0.01 -5.77
C LYS A 56 -4.98 -0.58 -7.06
N ALA A 57 -4.15 -1.35 -7.75
CA ALA A 57 -4.56 -2.08 -8.95
C ALA A 57 -5.10 -3.46 -8.58
N PRO A 58 -6.12 -3.99 -9.29
CA PRO A 58 -6.56 -5.35 -9.06
C PRO A 58 -5.51 -6.35 -9.54
N LEU A 59 -5.32 -7.45 -8.81
CA LEU A 59 -4.53 -8.60 -9.27
C LEU A 59 -5.23 -9.32 -10.42
N CYS A 60 -6.55 -9.38 -10.36
CA CYS A 60 -7.41 -9.97 -11.38
C CYS A 60 -8.40 -8.95 -11.90
N TYR A 61 -8.30 -8.63 -13.20
CA TYR A 61 -9.28 -7.77 -13.85
C TYR A 61 -10.57 -8.57 -14.15
N PRO A 62 -11.76 -7.96 -14.02
CA PRO A 62 -13.02 -8.60 -14.33
C PRO A 62 -13.03 -9.20 -15.75
N GLY A 63 -13.48 -10.44 -15.87
CA GLY A 63 -13.53 -11.17 -17.14
C GLY A 63 -12.23 -11.86 -17.56
N ILE A 64 -11.12 -11.69 -16.81
CA ILE A 64 -9.84 -12.37 -17.08
C ILE A 64 -9.57 -13.48 -16.05
N CYS A 65 -9.70 -13.17 -14.76
CA CYS A 65 -9.54 -14.14 -13.68
C CYS A 65 -10.32 -13.75 -12.42
N GLU A 66 -10.38 -14.65 -11.46
CA GLU A 66 -10.92 -14.40 -10.12
C GLU A 66 -9.79 -14.50 -9.09
N ALA A 67 -9.71 -13.50 -8.21
CA ALA A 67 -8.79 -13.55 -7.07
C ALA A 67 -9.32 -14.56 -6.03
N LEU A 68 -8.43 -15.39 -5.48
CA LEU A 68 -8.82 -16.34 -4.44
C LEU A 68 -9.31 -15.61 -3.18
N PRO A 69 -10.30 -16.15 -2.44
CA PRO A 69 -10.78 -15.53 -1.20
C PRO A 69 -9.70 -15.39 -0.12
N SER A 70 -8.60 -16.15 -0.23
CA SER A 70 -7.50 -16.18 0.73
C SER A 70 -6.37 -15.19 0.43
N VAL A 71 -6.44 -14.43 -0.67
CA VAL A 71 -5.38 -13.47 -1.06
C VAL A 71 -5.92 -12.05 -1.10
N GLU A 72 -5.06 -11.06 -0.84
CA GLU A 72 -5.39 -9.65 -1.08
C GLU A 72 -5.60 -9.47 -2.59
N PRO A 73 -6.79 -9.04 -3.05
CA PRO A 73 -7.11 -9.00 -4.48
C PRO A 73 -6.47 -7.80 -5.20
N THR A 74 -5.66 -7.01 -4.51
CA THR A 74 -5.03 -5.80 -5.04
C THR A 74 -3.52 -5.78 -4.81
N VAL A 75 -2.82 -5.04 -5.67
CA VAL A 75 -1.42 -4.68 -5.52
C VAL A 75 -1.28 -3.16 -5.40
N ASP A 76 -0.39 -2.73 -4.50
CA ASP A 76 -0.06 -1.33 -4.34
C ASP A 76 0.99 -0.94 -5.40
N ILE A 77 0.61 -0.04 -6.31
CA ILE A 77 1.51 0.56 -7.31
C ILE A 77 1.93 1.93 -6.80
N PHE A 78 3.22 2.09 -6.52
CA PHE A 78 3.80 3.39 -6.17
C PHE A 78 4.06 4.22 -7.43
N VAL A 79 3.55 5.44 -7.45
CA VAL A 79 3.76 6.41 -8.54
C VAL A 79 4.37 7.67 -7.95
N LYS A 80 5.41 8.18 -8.60
CA LYS A 80 6.01 9.49 -8.33
C LYS A 80 5.88 10.35 -9.58
N ARG A 81 5.46 11.60 -9.41
CA ARG A 81 5.41 12.61 -10.48
C ARG A 81 6.13 13.89 -10.08
N TYR A 82 6.53 14.62 -11.11
CA TYR A 82 7.03 15.98 -11.01
C TYR A 82 6.06 16.87 -11.80
N PRO A 83 5.25 17.72 -11.14
CA PRO A 83 4.31 18.59 -11.83
C PRO A 83 5.02 19.50 -12.84
N ALA A 84 4.33 19.82 -13.95
CA ALA A 84 4.85 20.75 -14.93
C ALA A 84 5.15 22.11 -14.28
N THR A 85 6.32 22.68 -14.58
CA THR A 85 6.72 24.01 -14.08
C THR A 85 6.27 25.16 -14.98
N SER A 86 5.81 24.84 -16.19
CA SER A 86 5.28 25.80 -17.15
C SER A 86 3.82 25.48 -17.46
N GLY A 87 2.97 26.51 -17.42
CA GLY A 87 1.52 26.37 -17.60
C GLY A 87 0.81 25.86 -16.36
N ASP A 88 -0.42 25.36 -16.54
CA ASP A 88 -1.24 24.77 -15.48
C ASP A 88 -0.95 23.26 -15.35
N PRO A 89 -0.41 22.78 -14.21
CA PRO A 89 -0.13 21.37 -13.99
C PRO A 89 -1.36 20.45 -14.07
N ALA A 90 -2.57 20.98 -13.87
CA ALA A 90 -3.80 20.19 -13.95
C ALA A 90 -4.21 19.83 -15.39
N THR A 91 -3.71 20.58 -16.37
CA THR A 91 -4.05 20.41 -17.80
C THR A 91 -2.85 20.04 -18.68
N ALA A 92 -1.64 20.09 -18.14
CA ALA A 92 -0.44 19.65 -18.83
C ALA A 92 -0.43 18.15 -19.16
N SER A 93 0.16 17.78 -20.31
CA SER A 93 0.34 16.39 -20.71
C SER A 93 1.32 15.66 -19.78
N ASN A 94 1.00 14.40 -19.44
CA ASN A 94 1.88 13.55 -18.66
C ASN A 94 2.87 12.80 -19.56
N VAL A 95 4.14 12.75 -19.14
CA VAL A 95 5.16 11.87 -19.74
C VAL A 95 5.47 10.76 -18.74
N TRP A 96 5.32 9.51 -19.18
CA TRP A 96 5.54 8.35 -18.35
C TRP A 96 6.93 7.77 -18.57
N PHE A 97 7.69 7.63 -17.49
CA PHE A 97 8.97 6.94 -17.47
C PHE A 97 8.79 5.58 -16.82
N VAL A 98 9.03 4.52 -17.58
CA VAL A 98 8.97 3.14 -17.11
C VAL A 98 10.33 2.52 -17.34
N ALA A 99 11.05 2.25 -16.26
CA ALA A 99 12.30 1.52 -16.32
C ALA A 99 12.07 0.15 -16.95
N GLY A 100 13.00 -0.24 -17.81
CA GLY A 100 13.00 -1.58 -18.39
C GLY A 100 13.43 -2.65 -17.39
N GLY A 101 13.42 -3.91 -17.86
CA GLY A 101 13.69 -5.08 -17.04
C GLY A 101 12.60 -5.34 -15.99
N PRO A 102 12.49 -6.58 -15.48
CA PRO A 102 11.64 -6.84 -14.33
C PRO A 102 12.33 -6.40 -13.03
N GLY A 103 11.57 -5.82 -12.11
CA GLY A 103 12.02 -5.52 -10.75
C GLY A 103 12.81 -4.23 -10.55
N PHE A 104 13.15 -3.49 -11.61
CA PHE A 104 13.79 -2.18 -11.46
C PHE A 104 12.76 -1.08 -11.17
N SER A 105 13.01 -0.26 -10.15
CA SER A 105 12.09 0.83 -9.82
C SER A 105 12.25 2.01 -10.78
N SER A 106 11.16 2.40 -11.43
CA SER A 106 11.10 3.60 -12.29
C SER A 106 11.23 4.90 -11.48
N SER A 107 10.87 4.87 -10.19
CA SER A 107 10.98 6.06 -9.33
C SER A 107 12.43 6.42 -8.99
N SER A 108 13.39 5.57 -9.32
CA SER A 108 14.83 5.82 -9.15
C SER A 108 15.39 6.77 -10.21
N SER A 109 14.68 6.91 -11.34
CA SER A 109 15.10 7.79 -12.43
C SER A 109 14.93 9.24 -12.00
N THR A 110 16.05 9.94 -11.88
CA THR A 110 16.05 11.40 -11.81
C THR A 110 15.84 11.95 -13.22
N LEU A 111 14.86 12.86 -13.38
CA LEU A 111 14.76 13.68 -14.58
C LEU A 111 16.08 14.45 -14.75
N PHE A 112 16.63 14.41 -15.97
CA PHE A 112 17.88 15.07 -16.36
C PHE A 112 17.78 16.60 -16.26
#